data_AF-A0A0N9I2V3-F1
#
_entry.id   AF-A0A0N9I2V3-F1
#
_cell.length_a   1.000
_cell.length_b   1.000
_cell.length_c   1.000
_cell.angle_alpha   90.00
_cell.angle_beta   90.00
_cell.angle_gamma   90.00
#
_symmetry.space_group_name_H-M   'P 1'
#
loop_
_entity.id
_entity.type
_entity.pdbx_description
1 polymer ?
#
loop_
_entity_poly.entity_id
_entity_poly.type
_entity_poly.pdbx_seq_one_letter_code
_entity_poly.pdbx_strand_id
1 'polypeptide(L)'
;MWPRKAELVESDVAVLDGLPVTTPVRTIRDLLDRRIDASHIATIIRQAVDTGQVDWDDLVQQIGPFARNNGVQPGDGTELLRQLLAQDELAMHRFAMRTSELDALPPG
;
A
#
# COMPACT_ATOMS: atom_id res chain seq x y z
N MET A 1 -19.98 -2.85 19.06
CA MET A 1 -18.68 -2.60 18.39
C MET A 1 -18.18 -1.25 18.86
N TRP A 2 -17.07 -1.19 19.60
CA TRP A 2 -16.50 0.08 20.08
C TRP A 2 -15.67 0.73 18.96
N PRO A 3 -15.69 2.07 18.79
CA PRO A 3 -14.87 2.73 17.77
C PRO A 3 -13.38 2.58 18.10
N ARG A 4 -12.57 2.03 17.17
CA ARG A 4 -11.11 2.09 17.26
C ARG A 4 -10.67 3.53 16.96
N LYS A 5 -9.89 4.11 17.85
CA LYS A 5 -9.14 5.34 17.58
C LYS A 5 -7.76 4.96 17.06
N ALA A 6 -7.34 5.63 15.99
CA ALA A 6 -5.98 5.59 15.50
C ALA A 6 -5.45 7.02 15.47
N GLU A 7 -4.17 7.19 15.81
CA GLU A 7 -3.52 8.48 15.72
C GLU A 7 -3.30 8.85 14.25
N LEU A 8 -3.50 10.13 13.94
CA LEU A 8 -3.24 10.73 12.63
C LEU A 8 -2.11 11.72 12.80
N VAL A 9 -1.09 11.59 11.96
CA VAL A 9 -0.02 12.59 11.81
C VAL A 9 -0.34 13.50 10.63
N GLU A 10 0.35 14.64 10.53
CA GLU A 10 0.11 15.60 9.44
C GLU A 10 0.28 14.98 8.05
N SER A 11 1.27 14.10 7.87
CA SER A 11 1.50 13.38 6.61
C SER A 11 0.41 12.35 6.26
N ASP A 12 -0.49 12.02 7.18
CA ASP A 12 -1.65 11.16 6.91
C ASP A 12 -2.81 11.94 6.28
N VAL A 13 -2.72 13.26 6.19
CA VAL A 13 -3.77 14.15 5.70
C VAL A 13 -3.32 14.85 4.42
N ALA A 14 -4.21 14.85 3.42
CA ALA A 14 -4.11 15.66 2.21
C ALA A 14 -5.28 16.64 2.15
N VAL A 15 -5.16 17.70 1.35
CA VAL A 15 -6.26 18.62 1.06
C VAL A 15 -6.75 18.39 -0.36
N LEU A 16 -8.02 18.01 -0.49
CA LEU A 16 -8.71 17.83 -1.77
C LEU A 16 -9.88 18.81 -1.83
N ASP A 17 -9.87 19.73 -2.80
CA ASP A 17 -10.90 20.76 -2.98
C ASP A 17 -11.18 21.59 -1.70
N GLY A 18 -10.14 21.86 -0.92
CA GLY A 18 -10.23 22.60 0.34
C GLY A 18 -10.70 21.77 1.54
N LEU A 19 -10.93 20.46 1.36
CA LEU A 19 -11.33 19.55 2.41
C LEU A 19 -10.15 18.67 2.86
N PRO A 20 -9.88 18.55 4.16
CA PRO A 20 -8.91 17.60 4.67
C PRO A 20 -9.44 16.17 4.51
N VAL A 21 -8.67 15.33 3.83
CA VAL A 21 -8.95 13.93 3.57
C VAL A 21 -7.75 13.08 3.99
N THR A 22 -7.93 11.79 4.22
CA THR A 22 -6.81 10.88 4.45
C THR A 22 -6.04 10.65 3.15
N THR A 23 -4.72 10.52 3.24
CA THR A 23 -3.91 10.10 2.10
C THR A 23 -4.28 8.67 1.66
N PRO A 24 -3.99 8.27 0.41
CA PRO A 24 -4.17 6.88 -0.01
C PRO A 24 -3.36 5.91 0.85
N VAL A 25 -2.10 6.24 1.18
CA VAL A 25 -1.25 5.43 2.07
C VAL A 25 -1.92 5.23 3.43
N ARG A 26 -2.44 6.30 4.03
CA ARG A 26 -3.15 6.20 5.31
C ARG A 26 -4.36 5.27 5.21
N THR A 27 -5.15 5.46 4.16
CA THR A 27 -6.35 4.67 3.91
C THR A 27 -6.01 3.18 3.75
N ILE A 28 -4.95 2.86 2.99
CA ILE A 28 -4.46 1.48 2.82
C ILE A 28 -4.06 0.87 4.17
N ARG A 29 -3.31 1.60 5.00
CA ARG A 29 -2.89 1.13 6.35
C ARG A 29 -4.09 0.86 7.27
N ASP A 30 -5.10 1.72 7.24
CA ASP A 30 -6.33 1.51 8.02
C ASP A 30 -7.11 0.27 7.57
N LEU A 31 -7.14 0.00 6.26
CA LEU A 31 -7.81 -1.18 5.73
C LEU A 31 -7.06 -2.47 6.05
N LEU A 32 -5.72 -2.43 6.00
CA LEU A 32 -4.86 -3.54 6.40
C LEU A 32 -4.99 -3.87 7.89
N ASP A 33 -5.06 -2.86 8.77
CA ASP A 33 -5.30 -3.06 10.22
C ASP A 33 -6.67 -3.71 10.48
N ARG A 34 -7.68 -3.33 9.70
CA ARG A 34 -9.06 -3.81 9.82
C ARG A 34 -9.31 -5.15 9.12
N ARG A 35 -8.31 -5.71 8.41
CA ARG A 35 -8.43 -6.94 7.62
C ARG A 35 -9.57 -6.89 6.60
N ILE A 36 -9.71 -5.75 5.94
CA ILE A 36 -10.66 -5.60 4.83
C ILE A 36 -10.17 -6.42 3.64
N ASP A 37 -11.11 -6.85 2.79
CA ASP A 37 -10.88 -7.65 1.60
C ASP A 37 -9.72 -7.11 0.73
N ALA A 38 -8.79 -8.00 0.38
CA ALA A 38 -7.59 -7.70 -0.40
C ALA A 38 -7.93 -7.08 -1.77
N SER A 39 -9.06 -7.43 -2.38
CA SER A 39 -9.50 -6.89 -3.68
C SER A 39 -9.81 -5.39 -3.63
N HIS A 40 -10.38 -4.91 -2.52
CA HIS A 40 -10.61 -3.47 -2.30
C HIS A 40 -9.31 -2.72 -2.08
N ILE A 41 -8.40 -3.30 -1.29
CA ILE A 41 -7.09 -2.69 -1.03
C ILE A 41 -6.26 -2.60 -2.32
N ALA A 42 -6.25 -3.67 -3.13
CA ALA A 42 -5.60 -3.69 -4.43
C ALA A 42 -6.12 -2.59 -5.35
N THR A 43 -7.44 -2.34 -5.33
CA THR A 43 -8.05 -1.28 -6.15
C THR A 43 -7.55 0.12 -5.77
N ILE A 44 -7.48 0.41 -4.47
CA ILE A 44 -6.97 1.69 -3.99
C ILE A 44 -5.49 1.84 -4.31
N ILE A 45 -4.69 0.78 -4.13
CA ILE A 45 -3.26 0.77 -4.46
C ILE A 45 -3.06 1.11 -5.95
N ARG A 46 -3.79 0.44 -6.86
CA ARG A 46 -3.71 0.73 -8.30
C ARG A 46 -4.03 2.19 -8.61
N GLN A 47 -5.15 2.69 -8.10
CA GLN A 47 -5.56 4.07 -8.36
C GLN A 47 -4.53 5.08 -7.84
N ALA A 48 -4.00 4.86 -6.64
CA ALA A 48 -3.03 5.75 -6.03
C ALA A 48 -1.70 5.77 -6.80
N VAL A 49 -1.27 4.62 -7.32
CA VAL A 49 -0.08 4.52 -8.16
C VAL A 49 -0.32 5.13 -9.54
N ASP A 50 -1.42 4.77 -10.21
CA ASP A 50 -1.72 5.21 -11.58
C ASP A 50 -1.89 6.73 -11.65
N THR A 51 -2.24 7.37 -10.52
CA THR A 51 -2.34 8.84 -10.38
C THR A 51 -1.09 9.49 -9.80
N GLY A 52 -0.04 8.71 -9.48
CA GLY A 52 1.21 9.21 -8.91
C GLY A 52 1.09 9.73 -7.48
N GLN A 53 0.01 9.41 -6.77
CA GLN A 53 -0.22 9.82 -5.38
C GLN A 53 0.59 9.02 -4.37
N VAL A 54 1.12 7.86 -4.78
CA VAL A 54 1.90 6.97 -3.94
C VAL A 54 3.07 6.44 -4.75
N ASP A 55 4.28 6.58 -4.21
CA ASP A 55 5.44 5.86 -4.72
C ASP A 55 5.41 4.40 -4.25
N TRP A 56 5.83 3.51 -5.14
CA TRP A 56 5.80 2.07 -4.92
C TRP A 56 6.72 1.62 -3.79
N ASP A 57 7.94 2.13 -3.74
CA ASP A 57 8.96 1.70 -2.80
C ASP A 57 8.61 2.21 -1.40
N ASP A 58 8.08 3.43 -1.33
CA ASP A 58 7.50 4.00 -0.11
C ASP A 58 6.31 3.17 0.39
N LEU A 59 5.42 2.72 -0.50
CA LEU A 59 4.28 1.91 -0.12
C LEU A 59 4.72 0.57 0.50
N VAL A 60 5.67 -0.11 -0.12
CA VAL A 60 6.23 -1.38 0.38
C VAL A 60 6.75 -1.21 1.82
N GLN A 61 7.52 -0.14 2.09
CA GLN A 61 8.01 0.14 3.44
C GLN A 61 6.86 0.40 4.43
N GLN A 62 5.86 1.18 4.01
CA GLN A 62 4.74 1.57 4.88
C GLN A 62 3.82 0.40 5.25
N ILE A 63 3.69 -0.62 4.38
CA ILE A 63 2.83 -1.77 4.63
C ILE A 63 3.54 -2.97 5.27
N GLY A 64 4.89 -3.03 5.25
CA GLY A 64 5.67 -4.08 5.88
C GLY A 64 5.29 -4.41 7.33
N PRO A 65 4.98 -3.43 8.20
CA PRO A 65 4.50 -3.69 9.56
C PRO A 65 3.20 -4.53 9.64
N PHE A 66 2.40 -4.55 8.57
CA PHE A 66 1.14 -5.29 8.51
C PHE A 66 1.31 -6.72 7.96
N ALA A 67 2.49 -7.09 7.43
CA ALA A 67 2.73 -8.37 6.78
C ALA A 67 2.37 -9.57 7.68
N ARG A 68 2.84 -9.59 8.93
CA ARG A 68 2.55 -10.67 9.88
C ARG A 68 1.05 -10.88 10.09
N ASN A 69 0.30 -9.78 10.21
CA ASN A 69 -1.13 -9.83 10.47
C ASN A 69 -1.95 -10.25 9.25
N ASN A 70 -1.33 -10.26 8.07
CA ASN A 70 -1.89 -10.65 6.80
C ASN A 70 -1.31 -11.98 6.27
N GLY A 71 -0.63 -12.77 7.11
CA GLY A 71 -0.16 -14.12 6.75
C GLY A 71 1.16 -14.16 5.99
N VAL A 72 1.90 -13.05 5.97
CA VAL A 72 3.20 -12.90 5.32
C VAL A 72 4.33 -12.84 6.36
N GLN A 73 5.57 -13.11 5.95
CA GLN A 73 6.74 -12.94 6.80
C GLN A 73 6.76 -11.53 7.41
N PRO A 74 7.01 -11.37 8.73
CA PRO A 74 7.01 -10.05 9.36
C PRO A 74 8.00 -9.09 8.68
N GLY A 75 7.53 -7.88 8.37
CA GLY A 75 8.34 -6.86 7.70
C GLY A 75 8.41 -7.00 6.17
N ASP A 76 7.93 -8.10 5.60
CA ASP A 76 7.98 -8.33 4.15
C ASP A 76 6.80 -7.64 3.44
N GLY A 77 6.95 -6.33 3.23
CA GLY A 77 5.98 -5.51 2.50
C GLY A 77 5.88 -5.86 1.02
N THR A 78 6.95 -6.38 0.43
CA THR A 78 7.01 -6.77 -0.98
C THR A 78 6.12 -7.98 -1.24
N GLU A 79 6.25 -9.02 -0.42
CA GLU A 79 5.38 -10.21 -0.49
C GLU A 79 3.94 -9.87 -0.12
N LEU A 80 3.72 -8.99 0.86
CA LEU A 80 2.38 -8.50 1.18
C LEU A 80 1.74 -7.80 -0.02
N LEU A 81 2.46 -6.89 -0.66
CA LEU A 81 1.97 -6.20 -1.84
C LEU A 81 1.66 -7.20 -2.97
N ARG A 82 2.55 -8.16 -3.21
CA ARG A 82 2.34 -9.23 -4.19
C ARG A 82 1.06 -10.00 -3.90
N GLN A 83 0.79 -10.38 -2.65
CA GLN A 83 -0.44 -11.10 -2.29
C GLN A 83 -1.70 -10.25 -2.50
N LEU A 84 -1.65 -8.95 -2.17
CA LEU A 84 -2.78 -8.03 -2.40
C LEU A 84 -3.08 -7.91 -3.90
N LEU A 85 -2.06 -7.87 -4.75
CA LEU A 85 -2.20 -7.70 -6.19
C LEU A 85 -2.40 -9.02 -6.96
N ALA A 86 -2.26 -10.18 -6.32
CA ALA A 86 -2.28 -11.48 -7.01
C ALA A 86 -3.60 -11.83 -7.71
N GLN A 87 -4.71 -11.19 -7.31
CA GLN A 87 -6.02 -11.36 -7.96
C GLN A 87 -6.19 -10.45 -9.20
N ASP A 88 -5.18 -9.64 -9.51
CA ASP A 88 -5.18 -8.68 -10.62
C ASP A 88 -3.91 -8.86 -11.46
N GLU A 89 -4.05 -9.56 -12.58
CA GLU A 89 -2.94 -9.85 -13.50
C GLU A 89 -2.25 -8.58 -14.02
N LEU A 90 -3.00 -7.48 -14.23
CA LEU A 90 -2.44 -6.21 -14.72
C LEU A 90 -1.62 -5.51 -13.63
N ALA A 91 -2.07 -5.57 -12.38
CA ALA A 91 -1.32 -5.01 -11.26
C ALA A 91 -0.05 -5.83 -10.97
N MET A 92 -0.16 -7.15 -11.05
CA MET A 92 0.98 -8.05 -10.89
C MET A 92 2.07 -7.82 -11.94
N HIS A 93 1.69 -7.63 -13.21
CA HIS A 93 2.64 -7.34 -14.28
C HIS A 93 3.38 -6.00 -14.06
N ARG A 94 2.70 -4.96 -13.53
CA ARG A 94 3.36 -3.68 -13.21
C ARG A 94 4.30 -3.80 -12.02
N PHE A 95 3.90 -4.57 -11.01
CA PHE A 95 4.75 -4.88 -9.85
C PHE A 95 6.04 -5.60 -10.29
N ALA A 96 5.92 -6.63 -11.14
CA ALA A 96 7.07 -7.38 -11.65
C ALA A 96 8.05 -6.48 -12.44
N MET A 97 7.53 -5.60 -13.30
CA MET A 97 8.35 -4.63 -14.06
C MET A 97 9.17 -3.72 -13.14
N ARG A 98 8.55 -3.16 -12.08
CA ARG A 98 9.22 -2.27 -11.13
C ARG A 98 10.32 -3.00 -10.33
N THR A 99 10.04 -4.23 -9.87
CA THR A 99 11.06 -5.04 -9.16
C THR A 99 12.26 -5.38 -10.06
N SER A 100 12.01 -5.64 -11.36
CA SER A 100 13.09 -5.91 -12.32
C SER A 100 13.93 -4.67 -12.64
N GLU A 101 13.33 -3.46 -12.64
CA GLU A 101 14.08 -2.20 -12.78
C GLU A 101 15.00 -1.94 -11.59
N LEU A 102 14.59 -2.31 -10.36
CA LEU A 102 15.41 -2.16 -9.16
C LEU A 102 16.62 -3.12 -9.15
N ASP A 103 16.42 -4.38 -9.54
CA ASP A 103 17.47 -5.40 -9.63
C ASP A 103 18.49 -5.12 -10.75
N ALA A 104 18.11 -4.30 -11.73
CA ALA A 104 18.97 -3.91 -12.86
C ALA A 104 19.90 -2.72 -12.54
N LEU A 105 19.79 -2.09 -11.36
CA LEU A 105 20.69 -1.01 -10.97
C LEU A 105 22.08 -1.58 -10.61
N PRO A 106 23.16 -1.20 -11.31
CA PRO A 106 24.49 -1.66 -10.93
C PRO A 106 24.82 -1.14 -9.52
N PRO A 107 25.57 -1.90 -8.69
CA PRO A 107 26.02 -1.40 -7.40
C PRO A 107 26.91 -0.17 -7.67
N GLY A 108 26.48 0.98 -7.14
CA GLY A 108 27.21 2.25 -7.19
C GLY A 108 28.46 2.25 -6.32
#